data_AF-A0A660PTP4-F1
#
_entry.id   AF-A0A660PTP4-F1
#
_cell.length_a   1.000
_cell.length_b   1.000
_cell.length_c   1.000
_cell.angle_alpha   90.00
_cell.angle_beta   90.00
_cell.angle_gamma   90.00
#
_symmetry.space_group_name_H-M   'P 1'
#
loop_
_entity.id
_entity.type
_entity.pdbx_description
1 polymer ?
#
loop_
_entity_poly.entity_id
_entity_poly.type
_entity_poly.pdbx_seq_one_letter_code
_entity_poly.pdbx_strand_id
1 'polypeptide(L)'
;MAIKTYEQYLDSLRSMRPNIYKFDELIEDVTTHPATRRTVAGHGWTFRAAADEDYRDKVTTVSHLSGEPISRYLSIIREPEDMYANSEMKRLMFHLTGTCTGGRCAGWTALNGLVDKVLCFGCCIF
;
A
#
# COMPACT_ATOMS: atom_id res chain seq x y z
N MET A 1 3.51 -14.30 9.31
CA MET A 1 2.53 -13.93 8.27
C MET A 1 2.55 -12.41 8.08
N ALA A 2 3.34 -11.91 7.14
CA ALA A 2 3.61 -10.47 7.02
C ALA A 2 2.52 -9.68 6.27
N ILE A 3 1.59 -10.35 5.56
CA ILE A 3 0.54 -9.69 4.77
C ILE A 3 -0.83 -10.01 5.37
N LYS A 4 -1.61 -8.96 5.70
CA LYS A 4 -2.96 -9.07 6.24
C LYS A 4 -3.96 -9.54 5.17
N THR A 5 -5.01 -10.25 5.58
CA THR A 5 -6.18 -10.47 4.72
C THR A 5 -7.03 -9.20 4.59
N TYR A 6 -8.00 -9.21 3.68
CA TYR A 6 -8.94 -8.09 3.54
C TYR A 6 -9.77 -7.87 4.81
N GLU A 7 -10.20 -8.94 5.46
CA GLU A 7 -10.97 -8.91 6.70
C GLU A 7 -10.12 -8.34 7.84
N GLN A 8 -8.88 -8.80 7.99
CA GLN A 8 -7.93 -8.27 8.97
C GLN A 8 -7.61 -6.79 8.73
N TYR A 9 -7.61 -6.34 7.47
CA TYR A 9 -7.51 -4.93 7.15
C TYR A 9 -8.72 -4.14 7.64
N LEU A 10 -9.95 -4.60 7.37
CA LEU A 10 -11.17 -3.94 7.83
C LEU A 10 -11.23 -3.89 9.36
N ASP A 11 -10.91 -4.99 10.03
CA ASP A 11 -10.89 -5.07 11.49
C ASP A 11 -9.86 -4.11 12.09
N SER A 12 -8.70 -3.97 11.43
CA SER A 12 -7.69 -3.00 11.87
C SER A 12 -8.14 -1.55 11.76
N LEU A 13 -9.06 -1.23 10.83
CA LEU A 13 -9.67 0.10 10.75
C LEU A 13 -10.72 0.31 11.84
N ARG A 14 -11.56 -0.69 12.09
CA ARG A 14 -12.60 -0.64 13.13
C ARG A 14 -12.02 -0.53 14.54
N SER A 15 -10.82 -1.07 14.76
CA SER A 15 -10.14 -0.96 16.05
C SER A 15 -9.50 0.41 16.32
N MET A 16 -9.40 1.28 15.31
CA MET A 16 -8.82 2.62 15.49
C MET A 16 -9.80 3.54 16.21
N ARG A 17 -9.28 4.46 17.03
CA ARG A 17 -10.08 5.52 17.63
C ARG A 17 -10.69 6.41 16.53
N PRO A 18 -12.03 6.60 16.49
CA PRO A 18 -12.65 7.50 15.53
C PRO A 18 -12.14 8.94 15.69
N ASN A 19 -11.74 9.55 14.58
CA ASN A 19 -11.20 10.92 14.55
C ASN A 19 -11.44 11.66 13.23
N ILE A 20 -12.30 11.14 12.34
CA ILE A 20 -12.57 11.73 11.03
C ILE A 20 -13.93 12.43 11.10
N TYR A 21 -13.94 13.73 10.81
CA TYR A 21 -15.16 14.54 10.76
C TYR A 21 -15.50 14.90 9.33
N LYS A 22 -16.78 14.85 8.97
CA LYS A 22 -17.29 15.33 7.70
C LYS A 22 -18.65 15.98 7.91
N PHE A 23 -18.84 17.20 7.40
CA PHE A 23 -20.07 17.98 7.61
C PHE A 23 -20.42 18.14 9.11
N ASP A 24 -19.39 18.43 9.92
CA ASP A 24 -19.49 18.57 11.39
C ASP A 24 -19.96 17.31 12.15
N GLU A 25 -20.02 16.16 11.48
CA GLU A 25 -20.35 14.87 12.08
C GLU A 25 -19.10 13.99 12.19
N LEU A 26 -18.93 13.34 13.35
CA LEU A 26 -17.89 12.32 13.55
C LEU A 26 -18.29 11.04 12.83
N ILE A 27 -17.41 10.53 11.97
CA ILE A 27 -17.55 9.22 11.36
C ILE A 27 -17.03 8.16 12.35
N GLU A 28 -17.95 7.42 12.98
CA GLU A 28 -17.60 6.36 13.95
C GLU A 28 -16.99 5.12 13.28
N ASP A 29 -17.50 4.71 12.11
CA ASP A 29 -16.99 3.57 11.36
C ASP A 29 -16.74 3.91 9.88
N VAL A 30 -15.46 4.03 9.54
CA VAL A 30 -15.03 4.33 8.17
C VAL A 30 -15.33 3.21 7.17
N THR A 31 -15.51 1.97 7.65
CA THR A 31 -15.72 0.79 6.79
C THR A 31 -17.14 0.73 6.24
N THR A 32 -18.11 1.34 6.93
CA THR A 32 -19.53 1.31 6.56
C THR A 32 -20.08 2.67 6.14
N HIS A 33 -19.51 3.78 6.63
CA HIS A 33 -20.04 5.11 6.37
C HIS A 33 -20.04 5.45 4.85
N PRO A 34 -21.14 6.00 4.29
CA PRO A 34 -21.29 6.22 2.84
C PRO A 34 -20.18 7.05 2.21
N ALA A 35 -19.62 8.00 2.96
CA ALA A 35 -18.54 8.87 2.48
C ALA A 35 -17.17 8.19 2.37
N THR A 36 -16.93 7.10 3.10
CA THR A 36 -15.59 6.50 3.26
C THR A 36 -15.53 5.04 2.79
N ARG A 37 -16.65 4.30 2.87
CA ARG A 37 -16.70 2.86 2.57
C ARG A 37 -16.12 2.48 1.20
N ARG A 38 -16.34 3.33 0.19
CA ARG A 38 -15.84 3.09 -1.19
C ARG A 38 -14.34 3.27 -1.27
N THR A 39 -13.81 4.27 -0.59
CA THR A 39 -12.37 4.52 -0.46
C THR A 39 -11.69 3.36 0.27
N VAL A 40 -12.26 2.91 1.40
CA VAL A 40 -11.79 1.72 2.13
C VAL A 40 -11.81 0.46 1.25
N ALA A 41 -12.89 0.23 0.48
CA ALA A 41 -12.97 -0.88 -0.45
C ALA A 41 -11.89 -0.80 -1.54
N GLY A 42 -11.65 0.39 -2.11
CA GLY A 42 -10.57 0.64 -3.08
C GLY A 42 -9.19 0.30 -2.53
N HIS A 43 -8.90 0.69 -1.29
CA HIS A 43 -7.63 0.35 -0.62
C HIS A 43 -7.51 -1.13 -0.29
N GLY A 44 -8.65 -1.79 -0.09
CA GLY A 44 -8.76 -3.19 0.25
C GLY A 44 -8.40 -4.14 -0.90
N TRP A 45 -8.52 -3.68 -2.14
CA TRP A 45 -8.19 -4.47 -3.32
C TRP A 45 -6.74 -4.97 -3.32
N THR A 46 -5.80 -4.24 -2.72
CA THR A 46 -4.40 -4.72 -2.63
C THR A 46 -4.28 -5.97 -1.77
N PHE A 47 -5.10 -6.11 -0.72
CA PHE A 47 -5.11 -7.31 0.12
C PHE A 47 -5.81 -8.47 -0.58
N ARG A 48 -6.88 -8.18 -1.33
CA ARG A 48 -7.55 -9.17 -2.19
C ARG A 48 -6.60 -9.71 -3.26
N ALA A 49 -5.93 -8.82 -3.98
CA ALA A 49 -4.94 -9.18 -4.99
C ALA A 49 -3.73 -9.93 -4.42
N ALA A 50 -3.37 -9.69 -3.15
CA ALA A 50 -2.29 -10.44 -2.50
C ALA A 50 -2.70 -11.87 -2.10
N ALA A 51 -4.01 -12.11 -1.92
CA ALA A 51 -4.57 -13.43 -1.64
C ALA A 51 -4.92 -14.23 -2.91
N ASP A 52 -5.01 -13.56 -4.05
CA ASP A 52 -5.30 -14.15 -5.36
C ASP A 52 -4.00 -14.62 -6.04
N GLU A 53 -3.92 -15.90 -6.39
CA GLU A 53 -2.71 -16.51 -6.96
C GLU A 53 -2.29 -15.85 -8.29
N ASP A 54 -3.25 -15.38 -9.10
CA ASP A 54 -2.99 -14.76 -10.40
C ASP A 54 -2.37 -13.36 -10.26
N TYR A 55 -2.61 -12.68 -9.13
CA TYR A 55 -2.17 -11.30 -8.88
C TYR A 55 -1.06 -11.18 -7.84
N ARG A 56 -0.88 -12.20 -6.99
CA ARG A 56 0.01 -12.17 -5.83
C ARG A 56 1.43 -11.73 -6.18
N ASP A 57 2.01 -12.27 -7.23
CA ASP A 57 3.41 -12.00 -7.59
C ASP A 57 3.60 -10.54 -8.07
N LYS A 58 2.54 -9.93 -8.60
CA LYS A 58 2.56 -8.52 -9.01
C LYS A 58 2.47 -7.57 -7.82
N VAL A 59 1.67 -7.91 -6.80
CA VAL A 59 1.40 -7.01 -5.65
C VAL A 59 2.25 -7.30 -4.41
N THR A 60 3.01 -8.40 -4.41
CA THR A 60 3.92 -8.79 -3.33
C THR A 60 5.37 -8.90 -3.83
N THR A 61 6.32 -8.84 -2.92
CA THR A 61 7.75 -9.10 -3.16
C THR A 61 8.41 -9.54 -1.85
N VAL A 62 9.61 -10.11 -1.91
CA VAL A 62 10.38 -10.43 -0.71
C VAL A 62 11.18 -9.21 -0.27
N SER A 63 11.04 -8.83 1.00
CA SER A 63 11.81 -7.73 1.57
C SER A 63 13.26 -8.15 1.76
N HIS A 64 14.20 -7.37 1.25
CA HIS A 64 15.62 -7.58 1.52
C HIS A 64 16.02 -7.26 2.97
N LEU A 65 15.19 -6.52 3.72
CA LEU A 65 15.46 -6.16 5.12
C LEU A 65 15.04 -7.26 6.10
N SER A 66 13.95 -7.97 5.79
CA SER A 66 13.37 -8.98 6.70
C SER A 66 13.39 -10.40 6.16
N GLY A 67 13.65 -10.60 4.86
CA GLY A 67 13.53 -11.91 4.21
C GLY A 67 12.09 -12.40 4.04
N GLU A 68 11.11 -11.62 4.49
CA GLU A 68 9.69 -12.00 4.51
C GLU A 68 8.93 -11.43 3.31
N PRO A 69 7.85 -12.10 2.85
CA PRO A 69 6.95 -11.55 1.84
C PRO A 69 6.26 -10.27 2.35
N ILE A 70 6.37 -9.18 1.60
CA ILE A 70 5.74 -7.89 1.89
C ILE A 70 4.84 -7.46 0.74
N SER A 71 3.94 -6.52 1.01
CA SER A 71 3.31 -5.76 -0.07
C SER A 71 4.40 -4.98 -0.83
N ARG A 72 4.36 -5.00 -2.16
CA ARG A 72 5.30 -4.24 -3.00
C ARG A 72 5.19 -2.72 -2.79
N TYR A 73 4.09 -2.21 -2.22
CA TYR A 73 4.01 -0.82 -1.75
C TYR A 73 4.93 -0.50 -0.55
N LEU A 74 5.51 -1.52 0.09
CA LEU A 74 6.48 -1.37 1.18
C LEU A 74 7.90 -1.73 0.75
N SER A 75 8.14 -1.99 -0.54
CA SER A 75 9.47 -2.35 -1.04
C SER A 75 10.36 -1.11 -1.18
N ILE A 76 11.66 -1.33 -0.98
CA ILE A 76 12.71 -0.35 -1.30
C ILE A 76 13.28 -0.70 -2.67
N ILE A 77 13.47 0.31 -3.51
CA ILE A 77 14.09 0.19 -4.82
C ILE A 77 15.58 -0.09 -4.63
N ARG A 78 16.07 -1.19 -5.21
CA ARG A 78 17.49 -1.50 -5.28
C ARG A 78 18.02 -1.53 -6.70
N GLU A 79 17.15 -1.82 -7.67
CA GLU A 79 17.48 -1.94 -9.09
C GLU A 79 16.36 -1.37 -9.98
N PRO A 80 16.64 -1.03 -11.25
CA PRO A 80 15.63 -0.49 -12.18
C PRO A 80 14.38 -1.38 -12.32
N GLU A 81 14.55 -2.70 -12.21
CA GLU A 81 13.50 -3.71 -12.30
C GLU A 81 12.45 -3.54 -11.20
N ASP A 82 12.84 -3.09 -10.01
CA ASP A 82 11.91 -2.78 -8.92
C ASP A 82 10.96 -1.63 -9.31
N MET A 83 11.45 -0.64 -10.07
CA MET A 83 10.65 0.48 -10.56
C MET A 83 9.67 0.02 -11.63
N TYR A 84 10.10 -0.82 -12.58
CA TYR A 84 9.22 -1.38 -13.61
C TYR A 84 8.13 -2.25 -12.98
N ALA A 85 8.48 -3.13 -12.04
CA ALA A 85 7.52 -3.97 -11.33
C ALA A 85 6.52 -3.14 -10.51
N ASN A 86 6.96 -2.03 -9.91
CA ASN A 86 6.06 -1.12 -9.19
C ASN A 86 5.09 -0.40 -10.15
N SER A 87 5.56 0.01 -11.34
CA SER A 87 4.72 0.59 -12.39
C SER A 87 3.65 -0.40 -12.87
N GLU A 88 4.03 -1.65 -13.11
CA GLU A 88 3.08 -2.72 -13.48
C GLU A 88 2.03 -2.97 -12.39
N MET A 89 2.47 -3.07 -11.13
CA MET A 89 1.57 -3.22 -9.99
C MET A 89 0.56 -2.06 -9.93
N LYS A 90 1.02 -0.82 -10.06
CA LYS A 90 0.14 0.36 -10.06
C LYS A 90 -0.88 0.28 -11.20
N ARG A 91 -0.46 -0.10 -12.41
CA ARG A 91 -1.35 -0.28 -13.56
C ARG A 91 -2.42 -1.35 -13.29
N LEU A 92 -2.04 -2.51 -12.77
CA LEU A 92 -2.98 -3.56 -12.36
C LEU A 92 -4.01 -3.01 -11.37
N MET A 93 -3.55 -2.29 -10.34
CA MET A 93 -4.46 -1.74 -9.34
C MET A 93 -5.43 -0.71 -9.91
N PHE A 94 -5.02 0.10 -10.88
CA PHE A 94 -5.92 1.02 -11.57
C PHE A 94 -6.95 0.27 -12.42
N HIS A 95 -6.59 -0.83 -13.07
CA HIS A 95 -7.56 -1.67 -13.78
C HIS A 95 -8.58 -2.34 -12.84
N LEU A 96 -8.14 -2.78 -11.65
CA LEU A 96 -9.03 -3.43 -10.68
C LEU A 96 -9.96 -2.44 -9.96
N THR A 97 -9.50 -1.21 -9.70
CA THR A 97 -10.21 -0.27 -8.83
C THR A 97 -10.85 0.90 -9.56
N GLY A 98 -10.36 1.27 -10.75
CA GLY A 98 -10.80 2.47 -11.47
C GLY A 98 -10.55 3.78 -10.73
N THR A 99 -9.73 3.79 -9.66
CA THR A 99 -9.53 4.96 -8.81
C THR A 99 -8.15 4.94 -8.12
N CYS A 100 -7.86 5.97 -7.32
CA CYS A 100 -6.64 6.03 -6.53
C CYS A 100 -6.64 4.97 -5.41
N THR A 101 -5.52 4.25 -5.25
CA THR A 101 -5.33 3.19 -4.24
C THR A 101 -4.97 3.72 -2.85
N GLY A 102 -5.52 4.86 -2.44
CA GLY A 102 -5.37 5.37 -1.07
C GLY A 102 -4.04 5.93 -0.67
N GLY A 103 -3.35 6.58 -1.61
CA GLY A 103 -2.05 7.17 -1.32
C GLY A 103 -0.96 6.17 -0.95
N ARG A 104 -1.19 4.85 -1.10
CA ARG A 104 -0.14 3.84 -0.92
C ARG A 104 1.07 4.09 -1.82
N CYS A 105 0.84 4.61 -3.03
CA CYS A 105 1.90 5.06 -3.92
C CYS A 105 2.68 6.25 -3.35
N ALA A 106 2.02 7.21 -2.69
CA ALA A 106 2.68 8.32 -2.03
C ALA A 106 3.51 7.85 -0.83
N GLY A 107 2.99 6.91 -0.03
CA GLY A 107 3.73 6.27 1.05
C GLY A 107 4.98 5.53 0.54
N TRP A 108 4.85 4.78 -0.56
CA TRP A 108 5.98 4.12 -1.21
C TRP A 108 7.04 5.11 -1.72
N THR A 109 6.62 6.20 -2.37
CA THR A 109 7.53 7.26 -2.82
C THR A 109 8.23 7.94 -1.65
N ALA A 110 7.50 8.24 -0.57
CA ALA A 110 8.08 8.84 0.63
C ALA A 110 9.10 7.90 1.30
N LEU A 111 8.77 6.62 1.46
CA LEU A 111 9.68 5.60 1.99
C LEU A 111 10.99 5.56 1.20
N ASN A 112 10.90 5.48 -0.12
CA ASN A 112 12.08 5.41 -1.00
C ASN A 112 12.87 6.72 -1.04
N GLY A 113 12.19 7.88 -1.04
CA GLY A 113 12.86 9.18 -0.99
C GLY A 113 13.57 9.47 0.34
N LEU A 114 13.15 8.83 1.44
CA LEU A 114 13.83 8.93 2.73
C LEU A 114 15.07 8.01 2.79
N VAL A 115 14.96 6.79 2.25
CA VAL A 115 16.06 5.81 2.25
C VAL A 115 17.18 6.22 1.29
N ASP A 116 16.85 6.83 0.16
CA ASP A 116 17.82 7.31 -0.83
C ASP A 116 18.79 8.37 -0.26
N LYS A 117 18.34 9.21 0.69
CA LYS A 117 19.21 10.19 1.36
C LYS A 117 20.25 9.56 2.29
N VAL A 118 20.06 8.32 2.72
CA VAL A 118 21.04 7.59 3.54
C VAL A 118 22.08 6.89 2.65
N LEU A 119 21.70 6.47 1.44
CA LEU A 119 22.59 5.80 0.48
C LEU A 119 23.38 6.78 -0.42
N CYS A 120 22.81 7.95 -0.74
CA CYS A 120 23.44 8.92 -1.63
C CYS A 120 24.62 9.70 -1.00
N PHE A 121 24.77 9.69 0.34
CA PHE A 121 25.95 10.24 1.00
C PHE A 121 27.26 9.52 0.63
N GLY A 122 27.19 8.30 0.12
CA GLY A 122 28.36 7.55 -0.37
C GLY A 122 28.69 7.76 -1.85
N CYS A 123 27.77 8.28 -2.67
CA CYS A 123 27.93 8.32 -4.12
C CYS A 123 28.37 9.70 -4.66
N CYS A 124 28.31 10.76 -3.85
CA CYS A 124 28.81 12.10 -4.21
C CYS A 124 30.28 12.34 -3.79
N ILE A 125 31.04 11.30 -3.42
CA ILE A 125 32.49 11.39 -3.08
C ILE A 125 33.37 10.69 -4.15
N PHE A 126 32.83 10.43 -5.35
CA PHE A 126 33.64 10.12 -6.54
C PHE A 126 33.20 10.97 -7.73
#